data_AF-A0A811NL35-F1
#
_entry.id   AF-A0A811NL35-F1
#
_cell.length_a   1.000
_cell.length_b   1.000
_cell.length_c   1.000
_cell.angle_alpha   90.00
_cell.angle_beta   90.00
_cell.angle_gamma   90.00
#
_symmetry.space_group_name_H-M   'P 1'
#
loop_
_entity.id
_entity.type
_entity.pdbx_description
1 polymer ?
#
loop_
_entity_poly.entity_id
_entity_poly.type
_entity_poly.pdbx_seq_one_letter_code
_entity_poly.pdbx_strand_id
1 'polypeptide(L)'
;MAAPVETMNPSTEVLETTVTSVFQPGKLAVELISVDHNTNPTPPIPVLIAAPKDSGTYPVAMLLHGFCLQNHFYEQVLKRIASFGFIMVAPQFHISILGMAKGDTEDISAAAQVTDWLAKGLPSVLPKGVEPNLSKLALAGHSRGGHTAFSLALGHGKTNLNFSALIDVNHKEFYIECKPPCYYFVTKDYGHLDMLDDDAPKFMTCMCKDGKNCKDMMRRSVAGIMVAFLKAVLSGEDGDLSVILKDPGLAPTTLDPVEHRLA
;
A
#
# COMPACT_ATOMS: atom_id res chain seq x y z
N MET A 1 16.05 -39.75 -27.94
CA MET A 1 15.45 -38.46 -28.33
C MET A 1 15.85 -37.46 -27.26
N ALA A 2 16.76 -36.53 -27.57
CA ALA A 2 17.13 -35.46 -26.65
C ALA A 2 16.02 -34.40 -26.69
N ALA A 3 15.51 -34.00 -25.53
CA ALA A 3 14.57 -32.88 -25.44
C ALA A 3 15.24 -31.61 -25.97
N PRO A 4 14.49 -30.68 -26.61
CA PRO A 4 15.07 -29.43 -27.02
C PRO A 4 15.45 -28.64 -25.76
N VAL A 5 16.71 -28.23 -25.69
CA VAL A 5 17.15 -27.22 -24.73
C VAL A 5 16.59 -25.90 -25.23
N GLU A 6 15.50 -25.42 -24.62
CA GLU A 6 15.07 -24.05 -24.79
C GLU A 6 16.13 -23.13 -24.20
N THR A 7 16.98 -22.59 -25.06
CA THR A 7 17.88 -21.49 -24.69
C THR A 7 17.03 -20.23 -24.53
N MET A 8 16.61 -19.94 -23.31
CA MET A 8 16.01 -18.64 -22.97
C MET A 8 17.03 -17.52 -23.25
N ASN A 9 16.52 -16.40 -23.77
CA ASN A 9 17.33 -15.27 -24.15
C ASN A 9 17.82 -14.55 -22.87
N PRO A 10 19.11 -14.18 -22.73
CA PRO A 10 19.64 -13.59 -21.50
C PRO A 10 18.90 -12.31 -21.08
N SER A 11 18.40 -11.55 -22.05
CA SER A 11 17.60 -10.34 -21.80
C SER A 11 16.23 -10.64 -21.18
N THR A 12 15.64 -11.80 -21.52
CA THR A 12 14.36 -12.27 -20.95
C THR A 12 14.57 -12.76 -19.52
N GLU A 13 15.64 -13.51 -19.26
CA GLU A 13 16.00 -14.00 -17.92
C GLU A 13 16.31 -12.85 -16.96
N VAL A 14 17.03 -11.81 -17.43
CA VAL A 14 17.29 -10.59 -16.66
C VAL A 14 16.00 -9.80 -16.38
N LEU A 15 15.07 -9.71 -17.34
CA LEU A 15 13.77 -9.06 -17.14
C LEU A 15 12.90 -9.82 -16.11
N GLU A 16 12.82 -11.14 -16.22
CA GLU A 16 12.08 -12.02 -15.30
C GLU A 16 12.68 -11.99 -13.88
N THR A 17 14.00 -11.99 -13.75
CA THR A 17 14.68 -11.84 -12.45
C THR A 17 14.50 -10.46 -11.83
N THR A 18 14.41 -9.39 -12.63
CA THR A 18 14.10 -8.05 -12.09
C THR A 18 12.67 -7.94 -11.57
N VAL A 19 11.69 -8.59 -12.21
CA VAL A 19 10.27 -8.46 -11.86
C VAL A 19 9.88 -9.39 -10.71
N THR A 20 10.48 -10.58 -10.62
CA THR A 20 10.34 -11.41 -9.42
C THR A 20 10.85 -10.72 -8.15
N SER A 21 11.70 -9.69 -8.28
CA SER A 21 12.24 -8.96 -7.14
C SER A 21 11.20 -8.16 -6.36
N VAL A 22 10.15 -7.60 -6.99
CA VAL A 22 9.13 -6.81 -6.25
C VAL A 22 8.27 -7.67 -5.33
N PHE A 23 8.18 -8.97 -5.60
CA PHE A 23 7.49 -9.94 -4.73
C PHE A 23 8.38 -10.50 -3.61
N GLN A 24 9.64 -10.10 -3.56
CA GLN A 24 10.60 -10.39 -2.48
C GLN A 24 10.74 -9.19 -1.54
N PRO A 25 11.43 -9.34 -0.39
CA PRO A 25 11.83 -8.18 0.39
C PRO A 25 12.76 -7.28 -0.44
N GLY A 26 12.57 -5.96 -0.33
CA GLY A 26 13.46 -4.98 -0.93
C GLY A 26 14.81 -4.93 -0.23
N LYS A 27 15.73 -4.12 -0.79
CA LYS A 27 17.14 -4.11 -0.37
C LYS A 27 17.40 -3.24 0.87
N LEU A 28 16.50 -2.30 1.18
CA LEU A 28 16.72 -1.34 2.26
C LEU A 28 16.28 -1.93 3.59
N ALA A 29 17.10 -1.72 4.62
CA ALA A 29 16.68 -1.96 5.99
C ALA A 29 15.61 -0.94 6.38
N VAL A 30 14.59 -1.41 7.10
CA VAL A 30 13.43 -0.60 7.48
C VAL A 30 13.35 -0.45 8.99
N GLU A 31 12.90 0.71 9.45
CA GLU A 31 12.54 1.00 10.83
C GLU A 31 11.03 1.21 10.95
N LEU A 32 10.43 0.66 12.01
CA LEU A 32 9.07 1.00 12.41
C LEU A 32 9.11 2.03 13.53
N ILE A 33 8.33 3.08 13.37
CA ILE A 33 8.27 4.21 14.30
C ILE A 33 6.82 4.44 14.68
N SER A 34 6.51 4.28 15.97
CA SER A 34 5.21 4.63 16.54
C SER A 34 5.26 6.07 17.02
N VAL A 35 4.39 6.92 16.46
CA VAL A 35 4.27 8.34 16.79
C VAL A 35 2.94 8.55 17.49
N ASP A 36 3.01 8.88 18.77
CA ASP A 36 1.85 9.21 19.59
C ASP A 36 1.77 10.73 19.83
N HIS A 37 0.95 11.14 20.79
CA HIS A 37 0.73 12.56 21.08
C HIS A 37 1.92 13.28 21.76
N ASN A 38 3.04 12.59 22.02
CA ASN A 38 4.18 13.18 22.72
C ASN A 38 5.20 13.86 21.79
N THR A 39 5.02 13.79 20.46
CA THR A 39 5.93 14.44 19.51
C THR A 39 5.53 15.89 19.23
N ASN A 40 6.50 16.69 18.78
CA ASN A 40 6.27 18.06 18.33
C ASN A 40 6.90 18.25 16.93
N PRO A 41 6.10 18.53 15.87
CA PRO A 41 4.65 18.70 15.87
C PRO A 41 3.86 17.44 16.24
N THR A 42 2.81 17.60 17.04
CA THR A 42 1.94 16.50 17.48
C THR A 42 1.04 16.03 16.33
N PRO A 43 1.00 14.71 16.03
CA PRO A 43 0.07 14.21 15.02
C PRO A 43 -1.38 14.30 15.53
N PRO A 44 -2.36 14.53 14.63
CA PRO A 44 -3.78 14.62 15.01
C PRO A 44 -4.33 13.34 15.64
N ILE A 45 -3.85 12.18 15.19
CA ILE A 45 -4.11 10.84 15.71
C ILE A 45 -2.80 10.06 15.71
N PRO A 46 -2.66 8.97 16.50
CA PRO A 46 -1.46 8.15 16.47
C PRO A 46 -1.15 7.62 15.06
N VAL A 47 0.14 7.53 14.73
CA VAL A 47 0.61 7.11 13.41
C VAL A 47 1.69 6.05 13.56
N LEU A 48 1.61 4.99 12.76
CA LEU A 48 2.68 4.03 12.58
C LEU A 48 3.40 4.33 11.27
N ILE A 49 4.72 4.40 11.30
CA ILE A 49 5.54 4.73 10.13
C ILE A 49 6.51 3.57 9.87
N ALA A 50 6.60 3.13 8.61
CA ALA A 50 7.70 2.28 8.15
C ALA A 50 8.58 3.08 7.20
N ALA A 51 9.86 3.28 7.54
CA ALA A 51 10.79 4.11 6.77
C ALA A 51 12.12 3.39 6.52
N PRO A 52 12.78 3.64 5.37
CA PRO A 52 14.17 3.23 5.16
C PRO A 52 15.08 3.81 6.23
N LYS A 53 16.15 3.09 6.58
CA LYS A 53 17.18 3.59 7.51
C LYS A 53 18.27 4.41 6.82
N ASP A 54 18.51 4.14 5.54
CA ASP A 54 19.57 4.78 4.78
C ASP A 54 19.16 6.21 4.41
N SER A 55 20.09 7.15 4.54
CA SER A 55 19.85 8.55 4.19
C SER A 55 19.45 8.69 2.72
N GLY A 56 18.45 9.52 2.45
CA GLY A 56 17.87 9.69 1.13
C GLY A 56 16.57 10.44 1.17
N THR A 57 16.07 10.79 -0.01
CA THR A 57 14.77 11.46 -0.18
C THR A 57 13.80 10.46 -0.80
N TYR A 58 12.73 10.12 -0.09
CA TYR A 58 11.84 9.02 -0.47
C TYR A 58 10.41 9.50 -0.71
N PRO A 59 9.71 9.00 -1.75
CA PRO A 59 8.27 9.17 -1.89
C PRO A 59 7.52 8.66 -0.66
N VAL A 60 6.34 9.23 -0.40
CA VAL A 60 5.51 8.91 0.78
C VAL A 60 4.23 8.25 0.32
N ALA A 61 3.78 7.20 1.01
CA ALA A 61 2.46 6.63 0.79
C ALA A 61 1.73 6.43 2.12
N MET A 62 0.48 6.88 2.20
CA MET A 62 -0.35 6.73 3.40
C MET A 62 -1.32 5.56 3.24
N LEU A 63 -1.26 4.53 4.10
CA LEU A 63 -2.17 3.37 4.09
C LEU A 63 -3.22 3.49 5.20
N LEU A 64 -4.49 3.56 4.80
CA LEU A 64 -5.65 3.68 5.69
C LEU A 64 -6.25 2.30 5.98
N HIS A 65 -6.34 1.94 7.26
CA HIS A 65 -6.84 0.63 7.67
C HIS A 65 -8.37 0.49 7.52
N GLY A 66 -8.83 -0.76 7.43
CA GLY A 66 -10.26 -1.10 7.38
C GLY A 66 -11.01 -0.92 8.71
N PHE A 67 -12.32 -1.19 8.67
CA PHE A 67 -13.24 -1.03 9.78
C PHE A 67 -12.90 -1.95 10.97
N CYS A 68 -12.94 -1.41 12.19
CA CYS A 68 -12.56 -2.13 13.43
C CYS A 68 -11.10 -2.66 13.47
N LEU A 69 -10.23 -2.23 12.57
CA LEU A 69 -8.84 -2.71 12.51
C LEU A 69 -7.86 -1.72 13.15
N GLN A 70 -6.67 -2.21 13.47
CA GLN A 70 -5.55 -1.40 13.92
C GLN A 70 -4.50 -1.31 12.82
N ASN A 71 -3.75 -0.20 12.80
CA ASN A 71 -2.70 0.04 11.80
C ASN A 71 -1.55 -0.98 11.88
N HIS A 72 -1.28 -1.53 13.06
CA HIS A 72 -0.22 -2.53 13.26
C HIS A 72 -0.53 -3.89 12.59
N PHE A 73 -1.80 -4.19 12.27
CA PHE A 73 -2.14 -5.38 11.47
C PHE A 73 -1.68 -5.31 10.00
N TYR A 74 -0.95 -4.27 9.60
CA TYR A 74 -0.41 -4.09 8.25
C TYR A 74 1.12 -4.02 8.26
N GLU A 75 1.79 -4.26 9.39
CA GLU A 75 3.24 -4.06 9.53
C GLU A 75 4.05 -4.80 8.46
N GLN A 76 3.71 -6.04 8.11
CA GLN A 76 4.46 -6.79 7.09
C GLN A 76 4.34 -6.14 5.70
N VAL A 77 3.16 -5.66 5.32
CA VAL A 77 2.94 -4.95 4.05
C VAL A 77 3.67 -3.61 4.06
N LEU A 78 3.55 -2.83 5.14
CA LEU A 78 4.24 -1.54 5.30
C LEU A 78 5.76 -1.70 5.21
N LYS A 79 6.34 -2.65 5.95
CA LYS A 79 7.79 -2.93 5.91
C LYS A 79 8.24 -3.35 4.52
N ARG A 80 7.48 -4.21 3.85
CA ARG A 80 7.82 -4.70 2.52
C ARG A 80 7.87 -3.55 1.52
N ILE A 81 6.85 -2.70 1.46
CA ILE A 81 6.85 -1.54 0.55
C ILE A 81 7.98 -0.58 0.92
N ALA A 82 8.18 -0.29 2.21
CA ALA A 82 9.25 0.61 2.65
C ALA A 82 10.65 0.13 2.27
N SER A 83 10.90 -1.19 2.25
CA SER A 83 12.18 -1.78 1.85
C SER A 83 12.55 -1.55 0.37
N PHE A 84 11.61 -1.05 -0.45
CA PHE A 84 11.83 -0.61 -1.83
C PHE A 84 12.08 0.90 -1.98
N GLY A 85 12.19 1.64 -0.87
CA GLY A 85 12.47 3.08 -0.90
C GLY A 85 11.22 3.95 -0.86
N PHE A 86 10.26 3.59 -0.02
CA PHE A 86 9.08 4.41 0.27
C PHE A 86 8.98 4.67 1.78
N ILE A 87 8.47 5.83 2.17
CA ILE A 87 8.05 6.07 3.55
C ILE A 87 6.56 5.73 3.63
N MET A 88 6.23 4.67 4.36
CA MET A 88 4.84 4.27 4.58
C MET A 88 4.31 4.88 5.87
N VAL A 89 3.16 5.54 5.79
CA VAL A 89 2.48 6.19 6.93
C VAL A 89 1.14 5.51 7.14
N ALA A 90 0.83 5.05 8.35
CA ALA A 90 -0.41 4.35 8.67
C ALA A 90 -1.06 4.96 9.92
N PRO A 91 -2.01 5.90 9.75
CA PRO A 91 -2.75 6.50 10.85
C PRO A 91 -3.62 5.47 11.58
N GLN A 92 -3.83 5.64 12.89
CA GLN A 92 -4.75 4.85 13.70
C GLN A 92 -6.06 5.60 13.90
N PHE A 93 -7.11 5.20 13.18
CA PHE A 93 -8.44 5.76 13.38
C PHE A 93 -9.05 5.29 14.72
N HIS A 94 -10.01 6.07 15.19
CA HIS A 94 -10.66 5.82 16.48
C HIS A 94 -11.63 4.64 16.38
N ILE A 95 -11.34 3.55 17.10
CA ILE A 95 -12.16 2.34 17.15
C ILE A 95 -13.11 2.46 18.34
N SER A 96 -14.20 3.21 18.22
CA SER A 96 -15.25 3.26 19.26
C SER A 96 -16.65 3.03 18.71
N ILE A 97 -17.54 2.54 19.57
CA ILE A 97 -18.96 2.30 19.25
C ILE A 97 -19.63 3.56 18.70
N LEU A 98 -19.25 4.73 19.22
CA LEU A 98 -19.78 6.02 18.75
C LEU A 98 -19.25 6.37 17.35
N GLY A 99 -17.98 6.08 17.06
CA GLY A 99 -17.40 6.25 15.72
C GLY A 99 -18.00 5.30 14.67
N MET A 100 -18.54 4.15 15.10
CA MET A 100 -19.27 3.23 14.21
C MET A 100 -20.60 3.83 13.77
N ALA A 101 -21.24 4.63 14.62
CA ALA A 101 -22.54 5.25 14.34
C ALA A 101 -22.45 6.49 13.44
N LYS A 102 -21.28 7.15 13.37
CA LYS A 102 -21.06 8.39 12.63
C LYS A 102 -20.58 8.20 11.18
N GLY A 103 -20.43 6.96 10.73
CA GLY A 103 -19.89 6.69 9.40
C GLY A 103 -18.44 7.14 9.26
N ASP A 104 -17.93 7.14 8.04
CA ASP A 104 -16.53 7.37 7.66
C ASP A 104 -16.11 8.85 7.63
N THR A 105 -17.01 9.79 7.93
CA THR A 105 -16.70 11.24 7.92
C THR A 105 -15.59 11.62 8.90
N GLU A 106 -15.55 11.00 10.09
CA GLU A 106 -14.49 11.24 11.07
C GLU A 106 -13.14 10.69 10.57
N ASP A 107 -13.15 9.52 9.91
CA ASP A 107 -11.96 8.90 9.32
C ASP A 107 -11.40 9.78 8.19
N ILE A 108 -12.27 10.33 7.32
CA ILE A 108 -11.87 11.25 6.25
C ILE A 108 -11.24 12.53 6.83
N SER A 109 -11.88 13.12 7.84
CA SER A 109 -11.36 14.33 8.50
C SER A 109 -10.00 14.06 9.16
N ALA A 110 -9.86 12.95 9.88
CA ALA A 110 -8.61 12.57 10.52
C ALA A 110 -7.50 12.30 9.48
N ALA A 111 -7.80 11.59 8.40
CA ALA A 111 -6.86 11.35 7.31
C ALA A 111 -6.39 12.65 6.64
N ALA A 112 -7.30 13.61 6.44
CA ALA A 112 -6.96 14.93 5.91
C ALA A 112 -6.04 15.71 6.85
N GLN A 113 -6.33 15.70 8.15
CA GLN A 113 -5.48 16.36 9.15
C GLN A 113 -4.09 15.72 9.24
N VAL A 114 -4.00 14.39 9.18
CA VAL A 114 -2.71 13.69 9.17
C VAL A 114 -1.93 14.03 7.91
N THR A 115 -2.60 14.11 6.76
CA THR A 115 -1.99 14.54 5.48
C THR A 115 -1.31 15.90 5.63
N ASP A 116 -2.00 16.88 6.22
CA ASP A 116 -1.43 18.22 6.43
C ASP A 116 -0.30 18.23 7.46
N TRP A 117 -0.39 17.37 8.48
CA TRP A 117 0.67 17.20 9.47
C TRP A 117 1.97 16.67 8.84
N LEU A 118 1.92 15.88 7.76
CA LEU A 118 3.11 15.30 7.11
C LEU A 118 4.16 16.36 6.77
N ALA A 119 3.76 17.56 6.34
CA ALA A 119 4.68 18.62 5.91
C ALA A 119 5.65 19.09 7.01
N LYS A 120 5.23 19.04 8.28
CA LYS A 120 6.03 19.54 9.41
C LYS A 120 6.38 18.44 10.41
N GLY A 121 5.47 17.50 10.61
CA GLY A 121 5.59 16.42 11.57
C GLY A 121 6.47 15.28 11.09
N LEU A 122 6.26 14.82 9.86
CA LEU A 122 6.95 13.63 9.34
C LEU A 122 8.49 13.79 9.34
N PRO A 123 9.10 14.91 8.89
CA PRO A 123 10.56 15.08 8.98
C PRO A 123 11.12 14.97 10.41
N SER A 124 10.35 15.38 11.43
CA SER A 124 10.83 15.42 12.82
C SER A 124 10.90 14.06 13.50
N VAL A 125 10.28 13.04 12.92
CA VAL A 125 10.17 11.70 13.50
C VAL A 125 10.90 10.63 12.68
N LEU A 126 11.43 10.98 11.51
CA LEU A 126 12.13 10.05 10.62
C LEU A 126 13.57 9.77 11.07
N PRO A 127 14.17 8.65 10.64
CA PRO A 127 15.58 8.37 10.90
C PRO A 127 16.47 9.49 10.33
N LYS A 128 17.65 9.67 10.94
CA LYS A 128 18.57 10.77 10.57
C LYS A 128 18.94 10.70 9.08
N GLY A 129 18.70 11.79 8.35
CA GLY A 129 19.02 11.93 6.92
C GLY A 129 18.01 11.32 5.97
N VAL A 130 16.86 10.83 6.48
CA VAL A 130 15.72 10.37 5.69
C VAL A 130 14.74 11.54 5.54
N GLU A 131 14.50 11.96 4.30
CA GLU A 131 13.66 13.12 3.97
C GLU A 131 12.42 12.68 3.18
N PRO A 132 11.21 13.15 3.54
CA PRO A 132 9.99 12.81 2.83
C PRO A 132 9.80 13.69 1.58
N ASN A 133 9.54 13.07 0.43
CA ASN A 133 9.16 13.76 -0.79
C ASN A 133 7.63 13.84 -0.93
N LEU A 134 7.04 14.90 -0.37
CA LEU A 134 5.59 15.12 -0.40
C LEU A 134 5.05 15.59 -1.76
N SER A 135 5.91 15.88 -2.74
CA SER A 135 5.47 16.05 -4.14
C SER A 135 5.13 14.72 -4.81
N LYS A 136 5.56 13.60 -4.20
CA LYS A 136 5.29 12.22 -4.61
C LYS A 136 4.53 11.51 -3.48
N LEU A 137 3.36 12.04 -3.15
CA LEU A 137 2.49 11.52 -2.10
C LEU A 137 1.42 10.62 -2.69
N ALA A 138 1.38 9.36 -2.28
CA ALA A 138 0.33 8.41 -2.62
C ALA A 138 -0.62 8.18 -1.45
N LEU A 139 -1.86 7.83 -1.78
CA LEU A 139 -2.87 7.44 -0.82
C LEU A 139 -3.31 6.01 -1.10
N ALA A 140 -3.40 5.19 -0.06
CA ALA A 140 -3.81 3.82 -0.13
C ALA A 140 -4.84 3.50 0.95
N GLY A 141 -5.72 2.55 0.70
CA GLY A 141 -6.66 2.13 1.72
C GLY A 141 -7.19 0.71 1.52
N HIS A 142 -7.46 0.03 2.62
CA HIS A 142 -8.07 -1.30 2.63
C HIS A 142 -9.50 -1.22 3.17
N SER A 143 -10.46 -1.83 2.47
CA SER A 143 -11.86 -1.89 2.91
C SER A 143 -12.44 -0.49 3.16
N ARG A 144 -13.00 -0.21 4.36
CA ARG A 144 -13.43 1.14 4.77
C ARG A 144 -12.33 2.19 4.57
N GLY A 145 -11.07 1.86 4.84
CA GLY A 145 -9.94 2.75 4.60
C GLY A 145 -9.75 3.06 3.11
N GLY A 146 -10.11 2.14 2.22
CA GLY A 146 -10.15 2.34 0.77
C GLY A 146 -11.21 3.36 0.35
N HIS A 147 -12.41 3.25 0.94
CA HIS A 147 -13.44 4.27 0.77
C HIS A 147 -12.99 5.63 1.31
N THR A 148 -12.37 5.68 2.51
CA THR A 148 -11.79 6.92 3.06
C THR A 148 -10.73 7.51 2.14
N ALA A 149 -9.85 6.68 1.58
CA ALA A 149 -8.81 7.09 0.64
C ALA A 149 -9.42 7.70 -0.63
N PHE A 150 -10.41 7.04 -1.21
CA PHE A 150 -11.11 7.52 -2.41
C PHE A 150 -11.85 8.83 -2.14
N SER A 151 -12.58 8.93 -1.03
CA SER A 151 -13.29 10.14 -0.62
C SER A 151 -12.32 11.32 -0.40
N LEU A 152 -11.17 11.07 0.21
CA LEU A 152 -10.14 12.09 0.40
C LEU A 152 -9.53 12.54 -0.94
N ALA A 153 -9.24 11.61 -1.85
CA ALA A 153 -8.74 11.92 -3.19
C ALA A 153 -9.74 12.72 -4.05
N LEU A 154 -11.04 12.55 -3.83
CA LEU A 154 -12.10 13.36 -4.45
C LEU A 154 -12.31 14.73 -3.80
N GLY A 155 -11.59 15.05 -2.72
CA GLY A 155 -11.68 16.33 -2.02
C GLY A 155 -12.79 16.43 -0.99
N HIS A 156 -13.36 15.31 -0.54
CA HIS A 156 -14.32 15.30 0.58
C HIS A 156 -13.66 15.62 1.92
N GLY A 157 -12.33 15.53 2.01
CA GLY A 157 -11.51 16.13 3.07
C GLY A 157 -10.59 17.21 2.48
N LYS A 158 -10.47 18.35 3.16
CA LYS A 158 -9.58 19.43 2.70
C LYS A 158 -8.15 19.17 3.16
N THR A 159 -7.22 19.14 2.21
CA THR A 159 -5.77 19.03 2.45
C THR A 159 -5.04 20.16 1.74
N ASN A 160 -3.88 20.54 2.28
CA ASN A 160 -2.92 21.45 1.68
C ASN A 160 -1.90 20.73 0.78
N LEU A 161 -1.89 19.39 0.80
CA LEU A 161 -1.08 18.54 -0.08
C LEU A 161 -1.93 17.89 -1.16
N ASN A 162 -1.30 17.63 -2.31
CA ASN A 162 -1.90 16.91 -3.43
C ASN A 162 -1.45 15.45 -3.41
N PHE A 163 -2.34 14.55 -3.85
CA PHE A 163 -2.03 13.15 -4.06
C PHE A 163 -1.67 12.89 -5.53
N SER A 164 -0.55 12.22 -5.76
CA SER A 164 -0.07 11.83 -7.08
C SER A 164 -0.60 10.46 -7.52
N ALA A 165 -1.04 9.63 -6.57
CA ALA A 165 -1.50 8.27 -6.83
C ALA A 165 -2.52 7.82 -5.77
N LEU A 166 -3.42 6.93 -6.19
CA LEU A 166 -4.43 6.32 -5.34
C LEU A 166 -4.39 4.79 -5.51
N ILE A 167 -4.41 4.06 -4.40
CA ILE A 167 -4.44 2.60 -4.35
C ILE A 167 -5.61 2.18 -3.48
N ASP A 168 -6.60 1.52 -4.08
CA ASP A 168 -7.70 0.92 -3.34
C ASP A 168 -7.52 -0.60 -3.28
N VAL A 169 -7.55 -1.15 -2.06
CA VAL A 169 -7.55 -2.59 -1.80
C VAL A 169 -8.96 -2.98 -1.37
N ASN A 170 -9.91 -2.83 -2.30
CA ASN A 170 -11.32 -3.08 -2.05
C ASN A 170 -12.05 -3.54 -3.34
N HIS A 171 -13.25 -3.03 -3.60
CA HIS A 171 -14.14 -3.52 -4.65
C HIS A 171 -13.87 -2.91 -6.04
N LYS A 172 -14.31 -3.61 -7.08
CA LYS A 172 -14.09 -3.26 -8.51
C LYS A 172 -14.67 -1.89 -8.90
N GLU A 173 -15.68 -1.41 -8.19
CA GLU A 173 -16.37 -0.17 -8.49
C GLU A 173 -15.42 1.03 -8.42
N PHE A 174 -14.48 1.06 -7.47
CA PHE A 174 -13.48 2.14 -7.39
C PHE A 174 -12.60 2.19 -8.65
N TYR A 175 -12.19 1.03 -9.17
CA TYR A 175 -11.47 0.95 -10.44
C TYR A 175 -12.32 1.47 -11.61
N ILE A 176 -13.62 1.16 -11.64
CA ILE A 176 -14.54 1.62 -12.69
C ILE A 176 -14.64 3.15 -12.69
N GLU A 177 -14.71 3.77 -11.52
CA GLU A 177 -14.81 5.23 -11.35
C GLU A 177 -13.48 5.98 -11.53
N CYS A 178 -12.33 5.28 -11.41
CA CYS A 178 -11.02 5.89 -11.60
C CYS A 178 -10.78 6.36 -13.05
N LYS A 179 -10.25 7.59 -13.19
CA LYS A 179 -9.72 8.07 -14.47
C LYS A 179 -8.47 7.27 -14.88
N PRO A 180 -8.28 6.97 -16.18
CA PRO A 180 -7.03 6.39 -16.66
C PRO A 180 -5.80 7.28 -16.38
N PRO A 181 -4.60 6.69 -16.19
CA PRO A 181 -4.33 5.25 -16.19
C PRO A 181 -4.79 4.59 -14.89
N CYS A 182 -5.53 3.48 -14.99
CA CYS A 182 -5.93 2.69 -13.83
C CYS A 182 -5.73 1.19 -14.08
N TYR A 183 -5.47 0.45 -13.01
CA TYR A 183 -5.12 -0.97 -13.03
C TYR A 183 -5.95 -1.71 -11.97
N TYR A 184 -6.32 -2.94 -12.27
CA TYR A 184 -7.14 -3.79 -11.40
C TYR A 184 -6.56 -5.20 -11.37
N PHE A 185 -6.27 -5.67 -10.16
CA PHE A 185 -5.71 -7.00 -9.90
C PHE A 185 -6.53 -7.68 -8.82
N VAL A 186 -6.88 -8.94 -9.04
CA VAL A 186 -7.63 -9.74 -8.05
C VAL A 186 -6.82 -10.97 -7.67
N THR A 187 -6.52 -11.12 -6.38
CA THR A 187 -5.93 -12.34 -5.83
C THR A 187 -7.02 -13.40 -5.62
N LYS A 188 -7.35 -14.13 -6.70
CA LYS A 188 -8.56 -14.97 -6.84
C LYS A 188 -8.85 -15.90 -5.66
N ASP A 189 -7.79 -16.49 -5.10
CA ASP A 189 -7.89 -17.53 -4.07
C ASP A 189 -7.78 -16.99 -2.63
N TYR A 190 -7.87 -15.67 -2.45
CA TYR A 190 -7.67 -15.00 -1.17
C TYR A 190 -8.89 -14.20 -0.71
N GLY A 191 -9.01 -14.15 0.61
CA GLY A 191 -10.01 -13.43 1.36
C GLY A 191 -9.69 -11.96 1.57
N HIS A 192 -10.73 -11.19 1.89
CA HIS A 192 -10.65 -9.77 2.18
C HIS A 192 -9.62 -9.44 3.29
N LEU A 193 -9.54 -10.29 4.32
CA LEU A 193 -8.65 -10.09 5.48
C LEU A 193 -7.29 -10.79 5.34
N ASP A 194 -7.00 -11.44 4.21
CA ASP A 194 -5.76 -12.20 4.05
C ASP A 194 -4.53 -11.33 3.80
N MET A 195 -4.72 -10.03 3.51
CA MET A 195 -3.62 -9.06 3.46
C MET A 195 -3.12 -8.63 4.86
N LEU A 196 -3.90 -8.90 5.91
CA LEU A 196 -3.52 -8.53 7.27
C LEU A 196 -2.44 -9.47 7.82
N ASP A 197 -1.73 -8.98 8.82
CA ASP A 197 -0.78 -9.76 9.59
C ASP A 197 -1.48 -10.88 10.38
N ASP A 198 -0.70 -11.89 10.77
CA ASP A 198 -1.26 -13.16 11.27
C ASP A 198 -1.83 -13.05 12.70
N ASP A 199 -1.51 -11.97 13.41
CA ASP A 199 -2.02 -11.61 14.73
C ASP A 199 -3.32 -10.79 14.68
N ALA A 200 -3.84 -10.47 13.49
CA ALA A 200 -5.13 -9.82 13.32
C ALA A 200 -6.28 -10.68 13.88
N PRO A 201 -7.26 -10.09 14.59
CA PRO A 201 -8.29 -10.83 15.31
C PRO A 201 -9.22 -11.61 14.38
N LYS A 202 -9.28 -12.93 14.61
CA LYS A 202 -10.11 -13.87 13.83
C LYS A 202 -11.62 -13.64 13.99
N PHE A 203 -12.10 -13.00 15.05
CA PHE A 203 -13.55 -12.79 15.22
C PHE A 203 -14.15 -11.86 14.14
N MET A 204 -13.33 -11.00 13.53
CA MET A 204 -13.73 -10.22 12.34
C MET A 204 -13.77 -11.04 11.04
N THR A 205 -13.22 -12.26 11.01
CA THR A 205 -13.28 -13.15 9.85
C THR A 205 -14.62 -13.85 9.69
N CYS A 206 -15.53 -13.77 10.68
CA CYS A 206 -16.88 -14.36 10.58
C CYS A 206 -17.73 -13.76 9.43
N MET A 207 -17.41 -12.55 8.96
CA MET A 207 -18.11 -11.88 7.85
C MET A 207 -17.32 -11.87 6.52
N CYS A 208 -16.08 -12.34 6.51
CA CYS A 208 -15.22 -12.34 5.33
C CYS A 208 -14.80 -13.79 5.00
N LYS A 209 -14.66 -14.14 3.72
CA LYS A 209 -14.10 -15.44 3.37
C LYS A 209 -12.62 -15.45 3.78
N ASP A 210 -12.19 -16.41 4.58
CA ASP A 210 -10.77 -16.71 4.79
C ASP A 210 -10.29 -17.57 3.60
N GLY A 211 -9.17 -17.19 2.97
CA GLY A 211 -8.49 -18.05 2.00
C GLY A 211 -7.88 -19.26 2.69
N LYS A 212 -7.74 -20.37 1.96
CA LYS A 212 -7.07 -21.59 2.48
C LYS A 212 -5.54 -21.54 2.32
N ASN A 213 -5.04 -20.50 1.67
CA ASN A 213 -3.65 -20.38 1.23
C ASN A 213 -2.84 -19.51 2.19
N CYS A 214 -1.51 -19.60 2.10
CA CYS A 214 -0.59 -18.86 2.97
C CYS A 214 -0.79 -17.34 2.81
N LYS A 215 -1.12 -16.63 3.90
CA LYS A 215 -1.28 -15.17 3.91
C LYS A 215 -0.01 -14.41 3.53
N ASP A 216 1.17 -14.98 3.77
CA ASP A 216 2.44 -14.39 3.29
C ASP A 216 2.44 -14.19 1.77
N MET A 217 1.94 -15.16 1.00
CA MET A 217 1.86 -15.02 -0.46
C MET A 217 0.91 -13.87 -0.87
N MET A 218 -0.20 -13.69 -0.15
CA MET A 218 -1.10 -12.55 -0.35
C MET A 218 -0.39 -11.22 -0.08
N ARG A 219 0.25 -11.10 1.09
CA ARG A 219 0.99 -9.89 1.47
C ARG A 219 2.13 -9.58 0.49
N ARG A 220 2.85 -10.60 0.02
CA ARG A 220 3.90 -10.47 -1.00
C ARG A 220 3.34 -9.98 -2.32
N SER A 221 2.22 -10.54 -2.78
CA SER A 221 1.61 -10.18 -4.05
C SER A 221 1.07 -8.75 -4.02
N VAL A 222 0.28 -8.40 -3.00
CA VAL A 222 -0.29 -7.05 -2.85
C VAL A 222 0.82 -6.00 -2.73
N ALA A 223 1.79 -6.21 -1.84
CA ALA A 223 2.89 -5.26 -1.67
C ALA A 223 3.74 -5.13 -2.95
N GLY A 224 4.01 -6.24 -3.65
CA GLY A 224 4.77 -6.20 -4.91
C GLY A 224 4.04 -5.43 -6.01
N ILE A 225 2.73 -5.63 -6.15
CA ILE A 225 1.88 -4.87 -7.08
C ILE A 225 1.87 -3.38 -6.68
N MET A 226 1.71 -3.07 -5.39
CA MET A 226 1.76 -1.69 -4.90
C MET A 226 3.11 -1.04 -5.20
N VAL A 227 4.23 -1.73 -4.98
CA VAL A 227 5.57 -1.24 -5.30
C VAL A 227 5.72 -0.98 -6.79
N ALA A 228 5.33 -1.93 -7.64
CA ALA A 228 5.40 -1.79 -9.09
C ALA A 228 4.58 -0.58 -9.58
N PHE A 229 3.36 -0.42 -9.06
CA PHE A 229 2.50 0.72 -9.36
C PHE A 229 3.11 2.04 -8.87
N LEU A 230 3.56 2.11 -7.62
CA LEU A 230 4.13 3.32 -7.03
C LEU A 230 5.41 3.76 -7.77
N LYS A 231 6.28 2.82 -8.15
CA LYS A 231 7.46 3.11 -8.98
C LYS A 231 7.06 3.67 -10.34
N ALA A 232 6.08 3.07 -11.00
CA ALA A 232 5.59 3.53 -12.30
C ALA A 232 5.08 4.97 -12.22
N VAL A 233 4.20 5.27 -11.26
CA VAL A 233 3.49 6.56 -11.20
C VAL A 233 4.29 7.67 -10.49
N LEU A 234 5.13 7.33 -9.51
CA LEU A 234 5.90 8.33 -8.75
C LEU A 234 7.32 8.51 -9.27
N SER A 235 7.92 7.50 -9.90
CA SER A 235 9.31 7.53 -10.36
C SER A 235 9.46 7.38 -11.88
N GLY A 236 8.40 7.07 -12.62
CA GLY A 236 8.47 6.79 -14.05
C GLY A 236 9.13 5.46 -14.38
N GLU A 237 9.27 4.57 -13.40
CA GLU A 237 9.87 3.24 -13.52
C GLU A 237 8.76 2.19 -13.68
N ASP A 238 8.24 2.02 -14.89
CA ASP A 238 7.06 1.19 -15.17
C ASP A 238 7.36 -0.28 -15.54
N GLY A 239 8.64 -0.65 -15.64
CA GLY A 239 9.07 -1.98 -16.09
C GLY A 239 8.48 -3.13 -15.27
N ASP A 240 8.49 -3.02 -13.94
CA ASP A 240 7.91 -4.02 -13.03
C ASP A 240 6.40 -4.21 -13.31
N LEU A 241 5.67 -3.09 -13.44
CA LEU A 241 4.22 -3.10 -13.65
C LEU A 241 3.86 -3.67 -15.04
N SER A 242 4.60 -3.26 -16.08
CA SER A 242 4.39 -3.73 -17.46
C SER A 242 4.54 -5.25 -17.57
N VAL A 243 5.54 -5.82 -16.91
CA VAL A 243 5.76 -7.27 -16.94
C VAL A 243 4.70 -8.02 -16.14
N ILE A 244 4.28 -7.53 -14.96
CA ILE A 244 3.19 -8.15 -14.20
C ILE A 244 1.88 -8.17 -15.01
N LEU A 245 1.59 -7.11 -15.77
CA LEU A 245 0.41 -7.06 -16.64
C LEU A 245 0.49 -8.06 -17.79
N LYS A 246 1.68 -8.29 -18.35
CA LYS A 246 1.91 -9.22 -19.46
C LYS A 246 1.93 -10.68 -19.00
N ASP A 247 2.51 -10.94 -17.83
CA ASP A 247 2.64 -12.26 -17.23
C ASP A 247 2.25 -12.23 -15.74
N PRO A 248 0.94 -12.25 -15.44
CA PRO A 248 0.44 -12.23 -14.07
C PRO A 248 0.83 -13.49 -13.27
N GLY A 249 1.28 -14.56 -13.93
CA GLY A 249 1.73 -15.79 -13.29
C GLY A 249 3.02 -15.63 -12.48
N LEU A 250 3.73 -14.50 -12.63
CA LEU A 250 4.91 -14.15 -11.84
C LEU A 250 4.57 -13.80 -10.38
N ALA A 251 3.32 -13.45 -10.10
CA ALA A 251 2.89 -13.15 -8.75
C ALA A 251 2.83 -14.43 -7.88
N PRO A 252 3.14 -14.33 -6.58
CA PRO A 252 2.99 -15.46 -5.65
C PRO A 252 1.57 -16.02 -5.54
N THR A 253 0.55 -15.27 -5.98
CA THR A 253 -0.86 -15.67 -5.98
C THR A 253 -1.44 -15.62 -7.38
N THR A 254 -2.50 -16.40 -7.61
CA THR A 254 -3.27 -16.33 -8.86
C THR A 254 -3.91 -14.95 -9.01
N LEU A 255 -3.45 -14.15 -9.97
CA LEU A 255 -4.07 -12.88 -10.32
C LEU A 255 -5.11 -13.09 -11.44
N ASP A 256 -6.40 -12.98 -11.10
CA ASP A 256 -7.50 -13.16 -12.05
C ASP A 256 -8.81 -12.54 -11.51
N PRO A 257 -9.37 -11.51 -12.16
CA PRO A 257 -8.87 -10.88 -13.39
C PRO A 257 -7.68 -9.93 -13.16
N VAL A 258 -6.98 -9.64 -14.25
CA VAL A 258 -6.03 -8.51 -14.39
C VAL A 258 -6.54 -7.60 -15.50
N GLU A 259 -6.90 -6.37 -15.17
CA GLU A 259 -7.47 -5.38 -16.10
C GLU A 259 -6.72 -4.05 -16.00
N HIS A 260 -6.68 -3.29 -17.08
CA HIS A 260 -6.16 -1.93 -17.06
C HIS A 260 -6.85 -1.06 -18.11
N ARG A 261 -6.89 0.25 -17.85
CA ARG A 261 -7.32 1.27 -18.82
C ARG A 261 -6.23 2.32 -18.92
N LEU A 262 -5.72 2.53 -20.13
CA LEU A 262 -4.77 3.60 -20.45
C LEU A 262 -5.52 4.79 -21.07
N ALA A 263 -4.88 5.96 -21.05
CA ALA A 263 -5.42 7.20 -21.62
C ALA A 263 -5.55 7.15 -23.14
#